data_AF-A0A5J5R031-F1
#
_entry.id   AF-A0A5J5R031-F1
#
_cell.length_a   1.000
_cell.length_b   1.000
_cell.length_c   1.000
_cell.angle_alpha   90.00
_cell.angle_beta   90.00
_cell.angle_gamma   90.00
#
_symmetry.space_group_name_H-M   'P 1'
#
loop_
_entity.id
_entity.type
_entity.pdbx_description
1 polymer ?
#
loop_
_entity_poly.entity_id
_entity_poly.type
_entity_poly.pdbx_seq_one_letter_code
_entity_poly.pdbx_strand_id
1 'polypeptide(L)'
;MNFFPFCEQCGKAVESTIHVVRDCGFVQSMWKSLIPSIKWNVFFNLHVGRWIHWNIMNEGNPRINEGERPTFFSILTWFLWKSRNEFIFNNASRSSHEFIALALVWAKSFGFSSNMEQLACFSKTEQGWQRPDPDWIKINIDGSVSISNTKATIGGVVRDSSGN
;
A
#
# COMPACT_ATOMS: atom_id res chain seq x y z
N MET A 1 -1.05 26.79 -4.41
CA MET A 1 -1.20 25.40 -4.91
C MET A 1 -2.68 25.04 -4.86
N ASN A 2 -3.28 24.72 -6.00
CA ASN A 2 -4.67 24.26 -6.04
C ASN A 2 -4.71 22.80 -5.55
N PHE A 3 -5.09 22.59 -4.29
CA PHE A 3 -5.47 21.27 -3.82
C PHE A 3 -6.83 20.94 -4.43
N PHE A 4 -6.82 20.36 -5.63
CA PHE A 4 -8.04 19.75 -6.15
C PHE A 4 -8.38 18.57 -5.24
N PRO A 5 -9.59 18.50 -4.65
CA PRO A 5 -9.95 17.41 -3.77
C PRO A 5 -10.12 16.09 -4.53
N PHE A 6 -9.99 16.09 -5.86
CA PHE A 6 -10.25 14.94 -6.72
C PHE A 6 -9.01 14.06 -6.89
N CYS A 7 -9.22 12.75 -6.95
CA CYS A 7 -8.16 11.78 -7.20
C CYS A 7 -7.48 12.06 -8.54
N GLU A 8 -6.17 12.33 -8.55
CA GLU A 8 -5.45 12.67 -9.78
C GLU A 8 -5.32 11.50 -10.75
N GLN A 9 -5.47 10.26 -10.29
CA GLN A 9 -5.43 9.08 -11.16
C GLN A 9 -6.69 8.90 -12.01
N CYS A 10 -7.88 9.22 -11.46
CA CYS A 10 -9.13 8.99 -12.16
C CYS A 10 -9.95 10.25 -12.46
N GLY A 11 -9.70 11.35 -11.75
CA GLY A 11 -10.41 12.63 -11.87
C GLY A 11 -11.89 12.60 -11.49
N LYS A 12 -12.42 11.51 -10.93
CA LYS A 12 -13.86 11.26 -10.83
C LYS A 12 -14.48 11.44 -9.46
N ALA A 13 -13.71 11.38 -8.39
CA ALA A 13 -14.24 11.46 -7.03
C ALA A 13 -13.23 12.13 -6.10
N VAL A 14 -13.75 12.64 -4.97
CA VAL A 14 -12.91 13.16 -3.90
C VAL A 14 -11.99 12.05 -3.39
N GLU A 15 -10.72 12.36 -3.30
CA GLU A 15 -9.73 11.39 -2.87
C GLU A 15 -9.89 11.09 -1.38
N SER A 16 -9.98 9.81 -1.08
CA SER A 16 -9.95 9.26 0.28
C SER A 16 -9.08 8.02 0.28
N THR A 17 -8.61 7.58 1.45
CA THR A 17 -7.79 6.37 1.57
C THR A 17 -8.44 5.17 0.87
N ILE A 18 -9.74 4.95 1.11
CA ILE A 18 -10.47 3.83 0.50
C ILE A 18 -10.62 4.00 -1.01
N HIS A 19 -10.76 5.23 -1.51
CA HIS A 19 -10.78 5.50 -2.93
C HIS A 19 -9.44 5.11 -3.59
N VAL A 20 -8.32 5.53 -2.99
CA VAL A 20 -6.98 5.24 -3.51
C VAL A 20 -6.69 3.74 -3.55
N VAL A 21 -7.18 2.94 -2.61
CA VAL A 21 -6.87 1.50 -2.57
C VAL A 21 -7.97 0.58 -3.11
N ARG A 22 -9.16 1.10 -3.43
CA ARG A 22 -10.30 0.27 -3.85
C ARG A 22 -11.20 0.92 -4.90
N ASP A 23 -11.69 2.14 -4.66
CA ASP A 23 -12.82 2.69 -5.44
C ASP A 23 -12.39 3.48 -6.68
N CYS A 24 -11.12 3.90 -6.77
CA CYS A 24 -10.56 4.55 -7.96
C CYS A 24 -10.72 3.67 -9.20
N GLY A 25 -11.19 4.22 -10.32
CA GLY A 25 -11.46 3.45 -11.53
C GLY A 25 -10.23 2.69 -12.07
N PHE A 26 -9.03 3.28 -11.94
CA PHE A 26 -7.77 2.63 -12.23
C PHE A 26 -7.56 1.40 -11.33
N VAL A 27 -7.78 1.55 -10.03
CA VAL A 27 -7.57 0.50 -9.03
C VAL A 27 -8.64 -0.59 -9.10
N GLN A 28 -9.88 -0.24 -9.43
CA GLN A 28 -10.94 -1.22 -9.68
C GLN A 28 -10.56 -2.17 -10.82
N SER A 29 -9.89 -1.69 -11.88
CA SER A 29 -9.47 -2.55 -13.00
C SER A 29 -8.51 -3.66 -12.53
N MET A 30 -7.62 -3.33 -11.59
CA MET A 30 -6.70 -4.28 -10.96
C MET A 30 -7.46 -5.31 -10.12
N TRP A 31 -8.35 -4.87 -9.22
CA TRP A 31 -9.16 -5.77 -8.42
C TRP A 31 -10.04 -6.69 -9.26
N LYS A 32 -10.62 -6.17 -10.35
CA LYS A 32 -11.45 -6.95 -11.28
C LYS A 32 -10.67 -8.05 -12.01
N SER A 33 -9.36 -7.88 -12.20
CA SER A 33 -8.49 -8.94 -12.75
C SER A 33 -8.17 -10.06 -11.75
N LEU A 34 -8.28 -9.78 -10.45
CA LEU A 34 -7.92 -10.67 -9.35
C LEU A 34 -9.12 -11.39 -8.74
N ILE A 35 -10.30 -10.81 -8.83
CA ILE A 35 -11.51 -11.26 -8.14
C ILE A 35 -12.52 -11.76 -9.18
N PRO A 36 -13.18 -12.92 -8.96
CA PRO A 36 -14.26 -13.39 -9.82
C PRO A 36 -15.36 -12.34 -9.99
N SER A 37 -15.85 -12.17 -11.22
CA SER A 37 -16.84 -11.14 -11.58
C SER A 37 -18.11 -11.17 -10.73
N ILE A 38 -18.57 -12.38 -10.36
CA ILE A 38 -19.71 -12.59 -9.46
C ILE A 38 -19.55 -11.92 -8.09
N LYS A 39 -18.32 -11.68 -7.64
CA LYS A 39 -18.02 -11.06 -6.33
C LYS A 39 -17.79 -9.55 -6.41
N TRP A 40 -17.74 -8.94 -7.59
CA TRP A 40 -17.42 -7.52 -7.74
C TRP A 40 -18.42 -6.62 -6.99
N ASN A 41 -19.72 -6.86 -7.16
CA ASN A 41 -20.74 -6.03 -6.53
C ASN A 41 -20.62 -6.05 -5.01
N VAL A 42 -20.39 -7.23 -4.41
CA VAL A 42 -20.16 -7.33 -2.96
C VAL A 42 -18.86 -6.61 -2.60
N PHE A 43 -17.76 -6.92 -3.28
CA PHE A 43 -16.43 -6.42 -2.95
C PHE A 43 -16.34 -4.88 -2.89
N PHE A 44 -16.86 -4.18 -3.90
CA PHE A 44 -16.76 -2.72 -3.99
C PHE A 44 -17.76 -1.97 -3.10
N ASN A 45 -18.82 -2.65 -2.62
CA ASN A 45 -19.83 -2.03 -1.75
C ASN A 45 -19.67 -2.38 -0.25
N LEU A 46 -18.67 -3.19 0.12
CA LEU A 46 -18.41 -3.50 1.53
C LEU A 46 -17.99 -2.25 2.31
N HIS A 47 -18.45 -2.14 3.56
CA HIS A 47 -17.85 -1.19 4.51
C HIS A 47 -16.36 -1.52 4.71
N VAL A 48 -15.49 -0.51 4.88
CA VAL A 48 -14.02 -0.67 4.91
C VAL A 48 -13.55 -1.78 5.87
N GLY A 49 -14.10 -1.84 7.09
CA GLY A 49 -13.74 -2.90 8.05
C GLY A 49 -14.11 -4.31 7.58
N ARG A 50 -15.29 -4.46 6.97
CA ARG A 50 -15.73 -5.75 6.38
C ARG A 50 -14.94 -6.09 5.12
N TRP A 51 -14.52 -5.08 4.36
CA TRP A 51 -13.67 -5.25 3.19
C TRP A 51 -12.27 -5.75 3.57
N ILE A 52 -11.66 -5.19 4.62
CA ILE A 52 -10.39 -5.67 5.16
C ILE A 52 -10.54 -7.11 5.65
N HIS A 53 -11.55 -7.38 6.49
CA HIS A 53 -11.82 -8.73 6.99
C HIS A 53 -12.05 -9.73 5.86
N TRP A 54 -12.80 -9.35 4.82
CA TRP A 54 -13.02 -10.18 3.64
C TRP A 54 -11.71 -10.49 2.91
N ASN A 55 -10.79 -9.54 2.78
CA ASN A 55 -9.53 -9.82 2.09
C ASN A 55 -8.59 -10.71 2.92
N ILE A 56 -8.64 -10.59 4.25
CA ILE A 56 -7.81 -11.37 5.19
C ILE A 56 -8.37 -12.80 5.37
N MET A 57 -9.70 -12.96 5.51
CA MET A 57 -10.32 -14.21 5.98
C MET A 57 -11.03 -15.04 4.90
N ASN A 58 -11.29 -14.50 3.71
CA ASN A 58 -12.14 -15.20 2.73
C ASN A 58 -11.40 -16.37 2.05
N GLU A 59 -12.07 -17.49 1.85
CA GLU A 59 -11.57 -18.73 1.19
C GLU A 59 -11.59 -18.66 -0.36
N GLY A 60 -11.99 -17.52 -0.92
CA GLY A 60 -12.54 -17.49 -2.28
C GLY A 60 -11.74 -16.86 -3.43
N ASN A 61 -10.41 -16.76 -3.37
CA ASN A 61 -9.56 -16.44 -4.53
C ASN A 61 -8.68 -17.65 -4.86
N PRO A 62 -9.07 -18.49 -5.84
CA PRO A 62 -8.37 -19.74 -6.15
C PRO A 62 -6.95 -19.55 -6.70
N ARG A 63 -6.52 -18.30 -6.97
CA ARG A 63 -5.20 -18.00 -7.53
C ARG A 63 -4.13 -17.75 -6.46
N ILE A 64 -4.51 -17.65 -5.18
CA ILE A 64 -3.61 -17.31 -4.09
C ILE A 64 -3.80 -18.33 -2.98
N ASN A 65 -2.70 -18.93 -2.52
CA ASN A 65 -2.70 -19.86 -1.40
C ASN A 65 -3.28 -19.19 -0.15
N GLU A 66 -4.10 -19.91 0.63
CA GLU A 66 -4.79 -19.36 1.80
C GLU A 66 -3.83 -18.69 2.80
N GLY A 67 -2.66 -19.30 3.05
CA GLY A 67 -1.65 -18.75 3.96
C GLY A 67 -0.92 -17.51 3.47
N GLU A 68 -0.89 -17.24 2.16
CA GLU A 68 -0.18 -16.10 1.56
C GLU A 68 -1.10 -14.88 1.39
N ARG A 69 -2.41 -15.05 1.58
CA ARG A 69 -3.42 -14.07 1.20
C ARG A 69 -3.43 -12.79 2.03
N PRO A 70 -3.32 -12.82 3.38
CA PRO A 70 -3.20 -11.59 4.16
C PRO A 70 -1.97 -10.76 3.77
N THR A 71 -0.86 -11.46 3.50
CA THR A 71 0.40 -10.86 3.04
C THR A 71 0.22 -10.25 1.66
N PHE A 72 -0.36 -10.98 0.71
CA PHE A 72 -0.64 -10.47 -0.63
C PHE A 72 -1.54 -9.23 -0.60
N PHE A 73 -2.63 -9.27 0.17
CA PHE A 73 -3.53 -8.13 0.32
C PHE A 73 -2.81 -6.91 0.87
N SER A 74 -1.97 -7.09 1.90
CA SER A 74 -1.19 -6.01 2.52
C SER A 74 -0.17 -5.43 1.54
N ILE A 75 0.53 -6.28 0.79
CA ILE A 75 1.51 -5.86 -0.22
C ILE A 75 0.82 -5.10 -1.37
N LEU A 76 -0.29 -5.64 -1.88
CA LEU A 76 -1.02 -5.02 -2.99
C LEU A 76 -1.59 -3.65 -2.60
N THR A 77 -2.21 -3.54 -1.41
CA THR A 77 -2.73 -2.26 -0.92
C THR A 77 -1.62 -1.23 -0.71
N TRP A 78 -0.46 -1.64 -0.21
CA TRP A 78 0.73 -0.79 -0.16
C TRP A 78 1.22 -0.35 -1.55
N PHE A 79 1.31 -1.26 -2.53
CA PHE A 79 1.69 -0.90 -3.90
C PHE A 79 0.73 0.08 -4.55
N LEU A 80 -0.59 -0.10 -4.35
CA LEU A 80 -1.62 0.82 -4.87
C LEU A 80 -1.43 2.23 -4.29
N TRP A 81 -1.24 2.33 -2.98
CA TRP A 81 -0.95 3.61 -2.32
C TRP A 81 0.36 4.22 -2.81
N LYS A 82 1.43 3.41 -2.91
CA LYS A 82 2.74 3.86 -3.41
C LYS A 82 2.62 4.35 -4.85
N SER A 83 1.87 3.66 -5.71
CA SER A 83 1.63 4.08 -7.09
C SER A 83 0.98 5.46 -7.18
N ARG A 84 -0.01 5.75 -6.31
CA ARG A 84 -0.63 7.08 -6.25
C ARG A 84 0.39 8.15 -5.83
N ASN A 85 1.27 7.84 -4.89
CA ASN A 85 2.30 8.80 -4.47
C ASN A 85 3.35 9.06 -5.54
N GLU A 86 3.84 8.02 -6.21
CA GLU A 86 4.77 8.16 -7.34
C GLU A 86 4.18 9.01 -8.46
N PHE A 87 2.88 8.86 -8.73
CA PHE A 87 2.18 9.70 -9.70
C PHE A 87 2.20 11.19 -9.29
N ILE A 88 1.91 11.49 -8.02
CA ILE A 88 1.81 12.88 -7.54
C ILE A 88 3.18 13.55 -7.38
N PHE A 89 4.16 12.83 -6.82
CA PHE A 89 5.45 13.43 -6.49
C PHE A 89 6.45 13.37 -7.66
N ASN A 90 6.36 12.35 -8.51
CA ASN A 90 7.35 12.08 -9.54
C ASN A 90 6.75 12.07 -10.97
N ASN A 91 5.44 12.31 -11.12
CA ASN A 91 4.72 12.17 -12.39
C ASN A 91 4.97 10.80 -13.07
N ALA A 92 5.20 9.78 -12.25
CA ALA A 92 5.55 8.44 -12.70
C ALA A 92 4.32 7.53 -12.72
N SER A 93 4.09 6.84 -13.84
CA SER A 93 3.05 5.84 -13.99
C SER A 93 3.69 4.49 -14.33
N ARG A 94 3.25 3.44 -13.64
CA ARG A 94 3.59 2.05 -13.96
C ARG A 94 2.33 1.29 -14.36
N SER A 95 2.50 0.20 -15.09
CA SER A 95 1.36 -0.60 -15.50
C SER A 95 0.75 -1.35 -14.32
N SER A 96 -0.57 -1.46 -14.33
CA SER A 96 -1.36 -2.25 -13.38
C SER A 96 -0.88 -3.71 -13.27
N HIS A 97 -0.41 -4.29 -14.37
CA HIS A 97 0.07 -5.68 -14.42
C HIS A 97 1.40 -5.87 -13.69
N GLU A 98 2.32 -4.90 -13.76
CA GLU A 98 3.60 -4.95 -13.05
C GLU A 98 3.41 -4.95 -11.53
N PHE A 99 2.47 -4.13 -11.02
CA PHE A 99 2.17 -4.11 -9.58
C PHE A 99 1.62 -5.44 -9.07
N ILE A 100 0.70 -6.05 -9.83
CA ILE A 100 0.11 -7.35 -9.47
C ILE A 100 1.19 -8.43 -9.48
N ALA A 101 2.02 -8.47 -10.51
CA ALA A 101 3.11 -9.44 -10.62
C ALA A 101 4.10 -9.28 -9.45
N LEU A 102 4.51 -8.05 -9.14
CA LEU A 102 5.44 -7.77 -8.04
C LEU A 102 4.85 -8.13 -6.68
N ALA A 103 3.56 -7.83 -6.46
CA ALA A 103 2.85 -8.21 -5.23
C ALA A 103 2.77 -9.74 -5.05
N LEU A 104 2.52 -10.49 -6.13
CA LEU A 104 2.52 -11.96 -6.10
C LEU A 104 3.91 -12.53 -5.81
N VAL A 105 4.96 -11.98 -6.44
CA VAL A 105 6.35 -12.41 -6.19
C VAL A 105 6.71 -12.18 -4.72
N TRP A 106 6.43 -10.98 -4.19
CA TRP A 106 6.74 -10.66 -2.80
C TRP A 106 5.96 -11.55 -1.83
N ALA A 107 4.66 -11.74 -2.04
CA ALA A 107 3.83 -12.57 -1.18
C ALA A 107 4.35 -14.02 -1.08
N LYS A 108 4.79 -14.59 -2.21
CA LYS A 108 5.41 -15.92 -2.24
C LYS A 108 6.75 -15.95 -1.51
N SER A 109 7.59 -14.92 -1.65
CA SER A 109 8.87 -14.85 -0.95
C SER A 109 8.72 -14.91 0.58
N PHE A 110 7.65 -14.36 1.14
CA PHE A 110 7.36 -14.45 2.58
C PHE A 110 6.87 -15.85 3.02
N GLY A 111 6.27 -16.64 2.12
CA GLY A 111 5.85 -18.02 2.41
C GLY A 111 7.03 -19.02 2.48
N PHE A 112 8.16 -18.70 1.84
CA PHE A 112 9.38 -19.53 1.82
C PHE A 112 10.50 -19.00 2.72
N SER A 113 10.31 -17.84 3.38
CA SER A 113 11.36 -17.20 4.17
C SER A 113 11.40 -17.68 5.62
N SER A 114 11.86 -18.93 5.83
CA SER A 114 12.64 -19.23 7.04
C SER A 114 14.11 -18.80 6.88
N ASN A 115 14.58 -18.53 5.65
CA ASN A 115 15.96 -18.13 5.35
C ASN A 115 16.06 -17.07 4.25
N MET A 116 15.37 -15.94 4.36
CA MET A 116 15.57 -14.84 3.39
C MET A 116 16.78 -14.00 3.82
N GLU A 117 17.96 -14.42 3.38
CA GLU A 117 19.07 -13.49 3.21
C GLU A 117 18.58 -12.32 2.36
N GLN A 118 18.93 -11.12 2.83
CA GLN A 118 18.47 -9.84 2.31
C GLN A 118 18.68 -9.75 0.80
N LEU A 119 17.62 -9.92 0.02
CA LEU A 119 17.54 -9.38 -1.34
C LEU A 119 17.37 -7.85 -1.23
N ALA A 120 18.38 -7.19 -0.66
CA ALA A 120 18.53 -5.75 -0.67
C ALA A 120 19.12 -5.34 -2.02
N CYS A 121 18.30 -5.37 -3.08
CA CYS A 121 18.62 -4.64 -4.32
C CYS A 121 18.03 -3.24 -4.23
N PHE A 122 18.59 -2.43 -3.33
CA PHE A 122 18.58 -0.98 -3.41
C PHE A 122 19.91 -0.56 -2.81
N SER A 123 20.71 0.18 -3.57
CA SER A 123 21.86 0.89 -3.02
C SER A 123 21.38 1.64 -1.77
N LYS A 124 21.87 1.27 -0.60
CA LYS A 124 21.71 2.10 0.60
C LYS A 124 22.43 3.41 0.30
N THR A 125 21.70 4.36 -0.28
CA THR A 125 22.05 5.76 -0.04
C THR A 125 21.75 5.94 1.43
N GLU A 126 22.78 6.10 2.24
CA GLU A 126 22.63 6.64 3.58
C GLU A 126 22.09 8.07 3.43
N GLN A 127 20.79 8.20 3.24
CA GLN A 127 20.13 9.50 3.31
C GLN A 127 20.00 9.85 4.79
N GLY A 128 21.04 10.49 5.31
CA GLY A 128 20.97 11.18 6.60
C GLY A 128 19.83 12.20 6.59
N TRP A 129 19.26 12.47 7.76
CA TRP A 129 18.13 13.40 7.91
C TRP A 129 18.44 14.74 7.23
N GLN A 130 17.56 15.18 6.34
CA GLN A 130 17.62 16.50 5.72
C GLN A 130 16.63 17.43 6.41
N ARG A 131 17.04 18.66 6.70
CA ARG A 131 16.11 19.68 7.22
C ARG A 131 15.00 19.97 6.20
N PRO A 132 13.75 20.18 6.64
CA PRO A 132 12.72 20.72 5.77
C PRO A 132 13.02 22.19 5.40
N ASP A 133 12.34 22.69 4.37
CA ASP A 133 12.37 24.10 4.00
C ASP A 133 11.85 24.99 5.14
N PRO A 134 12.21 26.29 5.18
CA PRO A 134 11.62 27.23 6.13
C PRO A 134 10.08 27.18 6.08
N ASP A 135 9.44 27.28 7.25
CA ASP A 135 7.99 27.17 7.45
C ASP A 135 7.38 25.78 7.19
N TRP A 136 8.19 24.76 6.88
CA TRP A 136 7.75 23.37 6.78
C TRP A 136 8.09 22.59 8.05
N ILE A 137 7.19 21.66 8.38
CA ILE A 137 7.39 20.66 9.43
C ILE A 137 7.58 19.29 8.78
N LYS A 138 8.62 18.57 9.23
CA LYS A 138 8.90 17.19 8.81
C LYS A 138 8.49 16.22 9.92
N ILE A 139 7.63 15.28 9.60
CA ILE A 139 7.24 14.18 10.49
C ILE A 139 7.95 12.91 10.01
N ASN A 140 8.75 12.31 10.88
CA ASN A 140 9.33 10.98 10.69
C ASN A 140 8.56 10.00 11.58
N ILE A 141 8.13 8.88 11.03
CA ILE A 141 7.34 7.88 11.75
C ILE A 141 8.03 6.53 11.58
N ASP A 142 8.12 5.76 12.65
CA ASP A 142 8.62 4.39 12.65
C ASP A 142 7.69 3.47 13.44
N GLY A 143 7.70 2.19 13.12
CA GLY A 143 6.86 1.19 13.78
C GLY A 143 7.66 -0.04 14.15
N SER A 144 7.39 -0.61 15.33
CA SER A 144 8.00 -1.85 15.77
C SER A 144 6.95 -2.90 16.09
N VAL A 145 7.24 -4.17 15.80
CA VAL A 145 6.39 -5.30 16.16
C VAL A 145 7.22 -6.32 16.93
N SER A 146 6.70 -6.75 18.07
CA SER A 146 7.29 -7.82 18.86
C SER A 146 6.73 -9.15 18.41
N ILE A 147 7.61 -10.02 17.90
CA ILE A 147 7.24 -11.37 17.44
C ILE A 147 6.76 -12.24 18.62
N SER A 148 7.32 -12.04 19.82
CA SER A 148 7.06 -12.90 20.98
C SER A 148 5.69 -12.69 21.62
N ASN A 149 5.08 -11.51 21.45
CA ASN A 149 3.77 -11.20 22.07
C ASN A 149 2.79 -10.50 21.11
N THR A 150 3.12 -10.41 19.82
CA THR A 150 2.28 -9.81 18.76
C THR A 150 1.90 -8.33 19.01
N LYS A 151 2.58 -7.63 19.92
CA LYS A 151 2.33 -6.21 20.16
C LYS A 151 3.04 -5.38 19.10
N ALA A 152 2.32 -4.40 18.55
CA ALA A 152 2.87 -3.39 17.66
C ALA A 152 2.84 -2.02 18.34
N THR A 153 3.88 -1.23 18.12
CA THR A 153 3.99 0.17 18.55
C THR A 153 4.33 1.06 17.36
N ILE A 154 3.91 2.31 17.44
CA ILE A 154 4.24 3.35 16.46
C ILE A 154 4.86 4.52 17.23
N GLY A 155 5.96 5.05 16.70
CA GLY A 155 6.66 6.22 17.23
C GLY A 155 6.84 7.26 16.13
N GLY A 156 6.89 8.53 16.50
CA GLY A 156 7.13 9.59 15.54
C GLY A 156 7.89 10.77 16.15
N VAL A 157 8.65 11.45 15.31
CA VAL A 157 9.37 12.68 15.65
C VAL A 157 8.98 13.76 14.64
N VAL A 158 8.54 14.90 15.16
CA VAL A 158 8.18 16.09 14.41
C VAL A 158 9.34 17.08 14.55
N ARG A 159 9.82 17.65 13.44
CA ARG A 159 10.87 18.67 13.45
C ARG A 159 10.59 19.80 12.49
N ASP A 160 10.89 21.02 12.89
CA ASP A 160 10.97 22.19 12.02
C ASP A 160 12.31 22.28 11.25
N SER A 161 12.50 23.38 10.51
CA SER A 161 13.73 23.63 9.76
C SER A 161 14.97 23.90 10.64
N SER A 162 14.77 24.22 11.94
CA SER A 162 15.81 24.36 12.96
C SER A 162 16.11 23.04 13.68
N GLY A 163 15.33 21.99 13.44
CA GLY A 163 15.46 20.68 14.07
C GLY A 163 14.72 20.55 15.41
N ASN A 164 13.90 21.54 15.79
CA ASN A 164 13.07 21.54 17.01
C ASN A 164 11.77 20.80 16.80
#